data_AF-A0A5N8A931-F1
#
_entry.id   AF-A0A5N8A931-F1
#
_cell.length_a   1.000
_cell.length_b   1.000
_cell.length_c   1.000
_cell.angle_alpha   90.00
_cell.angle_beta   90.00
_cell.angle_gamma   90.00
#
_symmetry.space_group_name_H-M   'P 1'
#
loop_
_entity.id
_entity.type
_entity.pdbx_description
1 polymer ?
#
loop_
_entity_poly.entity_id
_entity_poly.type
_entity_poly.pdbx_seq_one_letter_code
_entity_poly.pdbx_strand_id
1 'polypeptide(L)'
;MNRKTLLTVSLACMGTIPAFANEPPVPKELYGSYAPAGDCTKQPKVSVRKEGVFIDSSAGKSGPLPVSVCYSCAGGARYEGIEIWVYVKYGKDKWGGDNMPVTLMFNAGEKRGALEITHDDTLRTPLGAPMTQLVKAKTLRQCRAAQ
;
A
#
# COMPACT_ATOMS: atom_id res chain seq x y z
N MET A 1 -59.43 44.48 11.75
CA MET A 1 -59.36 43.39 10.76
C MET A 1 -58.12 42.54 11.04
N ASN A 2 -58.31 41.23 11.06
CA ASN A 2 -57.41 40.22 11.63
C ASN A 2 -56.22 39.84 10.74
N ARG A 3 -55.12 39.50 11.43
CA ARG A 3 -53.90 38.76 11.06
C ARG A 3 -54.01 37.78 9.88
N LYS A 4 -52.89 37.60 9.17
CA LYS A 4 -52.12 36.33 9.12
C LYS A 4 -50.81 36.50 8.31
N THR A 5 -49.70 36.65 9.01
CA THR A 5 -48.35 36.49 8.44
C THR A 5 -48.03 35.00 8.44
N LEU A 6 -47.88 34.39 7.27
CA LEU A 6 -47.47 33.01 7.10
C LEU A 6 -45.96 32.92 7.28
N LEU A 7 -45.49 32.24 8.33
CA LEU A 7 -44.08 31.93 8.53
C LEU A 7 -43.80 30.54 7.93
N THR A 8 -43.12 30.49 6.80
CA THR A 8 -42.70 29.23 6.17
C THR A 8 -41.44 28.72 6.85
N VAL A 9 -41.55 27.64 7.62
CA VAL A 9 -40.40 26.95 8.23
C VAL A 9 -39.79 26.03 7.16
N SER A 10 -38.66 26.44 6.58
CA SER A 10 -37.85 25.58 5.71
C SER A 10 -37.00 24.64 6.56
N LEU A 11 -37.39 23.37 6.60
CA LEU A 11 -36.60 22.29 7.21
C LEU A 11 -35.39 21.99 6.31
N ALA A 12 -34.20 22.46 6.71
CA ALA A 12 -32.96 22.16 6.00
C ALA A 12 -32.53 20.71 6.32
N CYS A 13 -32.66 19.80 5.36
CA CYS A 13 -32.04 18.48 5.42
C CYS A 13 -30.51 18.65 5.46
N MET A 14 -29.91 18.43 6.62
CA MET A 14 -28.47 18.23 6.75
C MET A 14 -28.11 16.90 6.09
N GLY A 15 -27.68 16.95 4.83
CA GLY A 15 -27.12 15.78 4.15
C GLY A 15 -25.80 15.38 4.81
N THR A 16 -25.72 14.16 5.33
CA THR A 16 -24.47 13.56 5.80
C THR A 16 -23.58 13.28 4.60
N ILE A 17 -22.46 14.01 4.48
CA ILE A 17 -21.45 13.70 3.47
C ILE A 17 -20.74 12.42 3.93
N PRO A 18 -20.71 11.35 3.11
CA PRO A 18 -19.92 10.18 3.45
C PRO A 18 -18.45 10.59 3.52
N ALA A 19 -17.84 10.44 4.70
CA ALA A 19 -16.40 10.58 4.86
C ALA A 19 -15.72 9.34 4.26
N PHE A 20 -15.35 9.42 2.98
CA PHE A 20 -14.42 8.46 2.41
C PHE A 20 -13.04 8.77 3.00
N ALA A 21 -12.58 7.94 3.94
CA ALA A 21 -11.20 7.98 4.38
C ALA A 21 -10.33 7.56 3.20
N ASN A 22 -9.69 8.53 2.54
CA ASN A 22 -8.70 8.23 1.51
C ASN A 22 -7.51 7.56 2.18
N GLU A 23 -7.13 6.38 1.69
CA GLU A 23 -5.92 5.72 2.17
C GLU A 23 -4.71 6.63 1.92
N PRO A 24 -3.79 6.74 2.89
CA PRO A 24 -2.63 7.58 2.72
C PRO A 24 -1.78 7.06 1.54
N PRO A 25 -1.23 7.97 0.71
CA PRO A 25 -0.39 7.55 -0.40
C PRO A 25 0.91 6.92 0.10
N VAL A 26 1.56 6.14 -0.76
CA VAL A 26 2.92 5.66 -0.51
C VAL A 26 3.86 6.86 -0.43
N PRO A 27 4.63 7.00 0.66
CA PRO A 27 5.35 8.22 0.93
C PRO A 27 6.62 8.33 0.06
N LYS A 28 7.04 9.56 -0.22
CA LYS A 28 8.02 9.87 -1.29
C LYS A 28 9.42 9.35 -0.98
N GLU A 29 9.75 9.20 0.29
CA GLU A 29 10.99 8.62 0.78
C GLU A 29 11.19 7.16 0.35
N LEU A 30 10.11 6.47 -0.03
CA LEU A 30 10.18 5.10 -0.54
C LEU A 30 10.37 5.05 -2.07
N TYR A 31 10.39 6.19 -2.76
CA TYR A 31 10.48 6.21 -4.22
C TYR A 31 11.82 5.65 -4.68
N GLY A 32 11.77 4.87 -5.76
CA GLY A 32 12.93 4.22 -6.34
C GLY A 32 12.62 2.83 -6.88
N SER A 33 13.68 2.13 -7.27
CA SER A 33 13.61 0.73 -7.68
C SER A 33 14.32 -0.14 -6.66
N TYR A 34 13.80 -1.33 -6.41
CA TYR A 34 14.32 -2.32 -5.48
C TYR A 34 14.47 -3.63 -6.23
N ALA A 35 15.64 -4.26 -6.13
CA ALA A 35 15.96 -5.48 -6.85
C ALA A 35 16.85 -6.39 -5.98
N PRO A 36 17.05 -7.66 -6.36
CA PRO A 36 17.89 -8.59 -5.59
C PRO A 36 19.29 -8.00 -5.39
N ALA A 37 19.72 -7.92 -4.13
CA ALA A 37 20.99 -7.31 -3.73
C ALA A 37 21.21 -5.85 -4.20
N GLY A 38 20.16 -5.16 -4.68
CA GLY A 38 20.25 -3.80 -5.22
C GLY A 38 20.79 -3.73 -6.66
N ASP A 39 20.87 -4.86 -7.35
CA ASP A 39 21.27 -4.94 -8.75
C ASP A 39 20.05 -4.74 -9.66
N CYS A 40 19.93 -3.55 -10.22
CA CYS A 40 18.75 -3.15 -11.01
C CYS A 40 18.61 -3.86 -12.37
N THR A 41 19.61 -4.66 -12.75
CA THR A 41 19.53 -5.54 -13.93
C THR A 41 18.79 -6.84 -13.64
N LYS A 42 18.58 -7.16 -12.36
CA LYS A 42 17.93 -8.40 -11.91
C LYS A 42 16.44 -8.22 -11.65
N GLN A 43 15.73 -9.34 -11.72
CA GLN A 43 14.31 -9.49 -11.40
C GLN A 43 14.12 -10.48 -10.25
N PRO A 44 13.01 -10.40 -9.49
CA PRO A 44 11.93 -9.42 -9.61
C PRO A 44 12.35 -8.03 -9.10
N LYS A 45 11.82 -6.98 -9.72
CA LYS A 45 12.05 -5.59 -9.36
C LYS A 45 10.76 -4.95 -8.88
N VAL A 46 10.83 -4.24 -7.76
CA VAL A 46 9.75 -3.38 -7.28
C VAL A 46 10.09 -1.94 -7.63
N SER A 47 9.17 -1.20 -8.24
CA SER A 47 9.32 0.22 -8.51
C SER A 47 8.25 0.99 -7.76
N VAL A 48 8.68 1.93 -6.93
CA VAL A 48 7.81 2.86 -6.21
C VAL A 48 7.97 4.24 -6.81
N ARG A 49 6.86 4.81 -7.24
CA ARG A 49 6.79 6.15 -7.87
C ARG A 49 5.47 6.81 -7.51
N LYS A 50 5.26 8.03 -8.00
CA LYS A 50 4.05 8.82 -7.70
C LYS A 50 2.75 8.06 -8.01
N GLU A 51 2.76 7.24 -9.06
CA GLU A 51 1.59 6.48 -9.51
C GLU A 51 1.31 5.24 -8.64
N GLY A 52 2.23 4.86 -7.74
CA GLY A 52 2.08 3.72 -6.83
C GLY A 52 3.24 2.72 -6.88
N VAL A 53 2.94 1.49 -6.50
CA VAL A 53 3.89 0.37 -6.46
C VAL A 53 3.69 -0.52 -7.68
N PHE A 54 4.79 -0.94 -8.30
CA PHE A 54 4.80 -1.75 -9.51
C PHE A 54 5.78 -2.91 -9.37
N ILE A 55 5.47 -4.04 -9.99
CA ILE A 55 6.32 -5.23 -10.06
C ILE A 55 6.72 -5.45 -11.52
N ASP A 56 8.00 -5.72 -11.74
CA ASP A 56 8.57 -6.17 -13.00
C ASP A 56 9.32 -7.47 -12.75
N SER A 57 8.83 -8.58 -13.31
CA SER A 57 9.35 -9.91 -13.08
C SER A 57 9.42 -10.69 -14.39
N SER A 58 10.07 -11.85 -14.38
CA SER A 58 10.18 -12.68 -15.59
C SER A 58 8.84 -13.30 -16.00
N ALA A 59 7.87 -13.33 -15.08
CA ALA A 59 6.49 -13.74 -15.33
C ALA A 59 5.59 -12.60 -15.84
N GLY A 60 6.12 -11.37 -15.97
CA GLY A 60 5.40 -10.21 -16.45
C GLY A 60 5.41 -9.04 -15.48
N LYS A 61 4.57 -8.05 -15.78
CA LYS A 61 4.47 -6.80 -15.02
C LYS A 61 3.14 -6.72 -14.27
N SER A 62 3.12 -6.02 -13.15
CA SER A 62 1.90 -5.73 -12.40
C SER A 62 1.96 -4.33 -11.80
N GLY A 63 0.81 -3.66 -11.75
CA GLY A 63 0.62 -2.40 -11.04
C GLY A 63 -0.14 -1.32 -11.84
N PRO A 64 -0.47 -0.19 -11.21
CA PRO A 64 -0.20 0.13 -9.80
C PRO A 64 -0.93 -0.85 -8.87
N LEU A 65 -0.23 -1.37 -7.87
CA LEU A 65 -0.82 -2.30 -6.92
C LEU A 65 -1.81 -1.56 -6.02
N PRO A 66 -2.98 -2.15 -5.71
CA PRO A 66 -3.83 -1.62 -4.65
C PRO A 66 -3.15 -1.89 -3.30
N VAL A 67 -2.86 -0.83 -2.54
CA VAL A 67 -2.10 -0.94 -1.29
C VAL A 67 -2.72 -0.13 -0.16
N SER A 68 -2.47 -0.58 1.07
CA SER A 68 -2.70 0.19 2.30
C SER A 68 -1.35 0.43 2.99
N VAL A 69 -1.14 1.64 3.52
CA VAL A 69 0.13 2.03 4.13
C VAL A 69 -0.03 2.15 5.64
N CYS A 70 0.88 1.54 6.39
CA CYS A 70 0.95 1.67 7.84
C CYS A 70 2.30 2.22 8.29
N TYR A 71 2.26 3.43 8.83
CA TYR A 71 3.43 4.16 9.32
C TYR A 71 3.90 3.70 10.70
N SER A 72 3.07 2.97 11.44
CA SER A 72 3.34 2.61 12.83
C SER A 72 3.37 1.10 13.07
N CYS A 73 3.22 0.26 12.04
CA CYS A 73 3.07 -1.18 12.23
C CYS A 73 4.37 -1.87 12.67
N ALA A 74 5.52 -1.28 12.39
CA ALA A 74 6.82 -1.78 12.85
C ALA A 74 7.01 -1.70 14.38
N GLY A 75 6.41 -0.71 15.06
CA GLY A 75 6.67 -0.48 16.50
C GLY A 75 5.49 0.08 17.32
N GLY A 76 4.28 0.09 16.78
CA GLY A 76 3.06 0.55 17.46
C GLY A 76 2.87 2.06 17.46
N ALA A 77 1.89 2.55 18.23
CA ALA A 77 1.38 3.94 18.15
C ALA A 77 2.41 5.05 18.45
N ARG A 78 3.57 4.73 19.02
CA ARG A 78 4.67 5.66 19.34
C ARG A 78 5.89 5.45 18.45
N TYR A 79 5.72 4.77 17.33
CA TYR A 79 6.81 4.48 16.43
C TYR A 79 7.29 5.76 15.73
N GLU A 80 8.60 6.02 15.83
CA GLU A 80 9.30 7.18 15.25
C GLU A 80 10.44 6.75 14.29
N GLY A 81 10.47 5.46 13.90
CA GLY A 81 11.48 4.92 13.00
C GLY A 81 11.16 5.17 11.52
N ILE A 82 11.95 4.54 10.64
CA ILE A 82 11.87 4.73 9.18
C ILE A 82 11.30 3.53 8.42
N GLU A 83 10.99 2.43 9.10
CA GLU A 83 10.34 1.26 8.55
C GLU A 83 8.86 1.53 8.27
N ILE A 84 8.43 1.29 7.04
CA ILE A 84 7.06 1.54 6.59
C ILE A 84 6.51 0.27 5.97
N TRP A 85 5.35 -0.17 6.46
CA TRP A 85 4.68 -1.36 5.95
C TRP A 85 3.68 -0.95 4.88
N VAL A 86 3.77 -1.60 3.72
CA VAL A 86 2.85 -1.44 2.61
C VAL A 86 2.17 -2.80 2.37
N TYR A 87 0.91 -2.88 2.75
CA TYR A 87 0.08 -4.06 2.58
C TYR A 87 -0.50 -4.09 1.18
N VAL A 88 -0.32 -5.19 0.44
CA VAL A 88 -0.87 -5.34 -0.92
C VAL A 88 -2.20 -6.08 -0.87
N LYS A 89 -3.23 -5.43 -1.40
CA LYS A 89 -4.60 -5.96 -1.41
C LYS A 89 -4.79 -6.98 -2.53
N TYR A 90 -5.37 -8.14 -2.21
CA TYR A 90 -5.74 -9.16 -3.18
C TYR A 90 -7.14 -9.70 -2.90
N GLY A 91 -8.08 -9.40 -3.79
CA GLY A 91 -9.46 -9.89 -3.65
C GLY A 91 -10.14 -9.40 -2.36
N LYS A 92 -11.21 -10.11 -1.98
CA LYS A 92 -12.04 -9.78 -0.82
C LYS A 92 -12.20 -11.00 0.09
N ASP A 93 -12.35 -10.79 1.39
CA ASP A 93 -12.79 -11.82 2.32
C ASP A 93 -14.32 -12.07 2.20
N LYS A 94 -14.83 -13.04 2.98
CA LYS A 94 -16.26 -13.39 2.97
C LYS A 94 -17.19 -12.28 3.50
N TRP A 95 -16.64 -11.24 4.11
CA TRP A 95 -17.34 -10.08 4.66
C TRP A 95 -17.16 -8.81 3.81
N GLY A 96 -16.44 -8.90 2.68
CA GLY A 96 -16.16 -7.77 1.79
C GLY A 96 -14.95 -6.92 2.18
N GLY A 97 -14.19 -7.32 3.20
CA GLY A 97 -12.91 -6.72 3.57
C GLY A 97 -11.81 -7.04 2.55
N ASP A 98 -10.79 -6.18 2.45
CA ASP A 98 -9.62 -6.46 1.60
C ASP A 98 -8.75 -7.54 2.26
N ASN A 99 -8.44 -8.63 1.54
CA ASN A 99 -7.35 -9.51 1.99
C ASN A 99 -6.02 -8.84 1.66
N MET A 100 -5.05 -8.91 2.58
CA MET A 100 -3.73 -8.33 2.40
C MET A 100 -2.65 -9.39 2.63
N PRO A 101 -2.56 -10.42 1.77
CA PRO A 101 -1.68 -11.56 2.01
C PRO A 101 -0.19 -11.23 1.86
N VAL A 102 0.17 -10.10 1.24
CA VAL A 102 1.57 -9.71 1.03
C VAL A 102 1.85 -8.39 1.74
N THR A 103 2.90 -8.37 2.56
CA THR A 103 3.42 -7.14 3.18
C THR A 103 4.79 -6.81 2.58
N LEU A 104 4.94 -5.57 2.13
CA LEU A 104 6.20 -4.98 1.71
C LEU A 104 6.70 -4.07 2.83
N MET A 105 7.75 -4.49 3.52
CA MET A 105 8.34 -3.77 4.65
C MET A 105 9.52 -2.97 4.13
N PHE A 106 9.29 -1.69 3.83
CA PHE A 106 10.33 -0.80 3.35
C PHE A 106 11.18 -0.29 4.51
N ASN A 107 12.47 -0.10 4.27
CA ASN A 107 13.49 0.16 5.27
C ASN A 107 13.52 -0.90 6.40
N ALA A 108 13.20 -2.16 6.07
CA ALA A 108 13.13 -3.27 7.01
C ALA A 108 14.33 -3.35 7.98
N GLY A 109 14.03 -3.52 9.26
CA GLY A 109 15.00 -3.50 10.35
C GLY A 109 15.69 -2.16 10.53
N GLU A 110 14.98 -1.05 10.28
CA GLU A 110 15.50 0.34 10.28
C GLU A 110 16.66 0.59 9.31
N LYS A 111 16.78 -0.23 8.26
CA LYS A 111 17.88 -0.13 7.28
C LYS A 111 17.40 0.55 6.01
N ARG A 112 17.83 1.79 5.79
CA ARG A 112 17.47 2.54 4.58
C ARG A 112 17.69 1.72 3.31
N GLY A 113 16.67 1.70 2.46
CA GLY A 113 16.66 0.98 1.18
C GLY A 113 16.57 -0.54 1.31
N ALA A 114 16.36 -1.11 2.50
CA ALA A 114 16.00 -2.52 2.63
C ALA A 114 14.53 -2.70 2.28
N LEU A 115 14.19 -3.80 1.61
CA LEU A 115 12.81 -4.18 1.38
C LEU A 115 12.68 -5.66 1.72
N GLU A 116 11.88 -5.96 2.74
CA GLU A 116 11.47 -7.32 3.08
C GLU A 116 10.06 -7.58 2.57
N ILE A 117 9.83 -8.80 2.07
CA ILE A 117 8.57 -9.25 1.52
C ILE A 117 8.13 -10.47 2.31
N THR A 118 6.98 -10.35 2.96
CA THR A 118 6.35 -11.46 3.70
C THR A 118 5.02 -11.83 3.04
N HIS A 119 4.64 -13.09 3.21
CA HIS A 119 3.37 -13.64 2.73
C HIS A 119 2.67 -14.38 3.87
N ASP A 120 1.41 -14.05 4.10
CA ASP A 120 0.55 -14.77 5.04
C ASP A 120 -0.08 -15.98 4.34
N ASP A 121 0.55 -17.15 4.51
CA ASP A 121 0.08 -18.41 3.94
C ASP A 121 -1.25 -18.91 4.52
N THR A 122 -1.75 -18.30 5.61
CA THR A 122 -3.08 -18.62 6.17
C THR A 122 -4.20 -18.04 5.31
N LEU A 123 -3.92 -16.93 4.62
CA LEU A 123 -4.80 -16.34 3.62
C LEU A 123 -4.62 -17.10 2.31
N ARG A 124 -5.57 -17.99 1.99
CA ARG A 124 -5.59 -18.81 0.75
C ARG A 124 -5.90 -18.00 -0.51
N THR A 125 -5.53 -16.73 -0.54
CA THR A 125 -5.79 -15.82 -1.65
C THR A 125 -4.80 -16.10 -2.78
N PRO A 126 -5.26 -16.47 -3.99
CA PRO A 126 -4.36 -16.74 -5.10
C PRO A 126 -3.60 -15.48 -5.52
N LEU A 127 -2.27 -15.57 -5.52
CA LEU A 127 -1.41 -14.52 -6.04
C LEU A 127 -1.20 -14.67 -7.56
N GLY A 128 -1.15 -13.54 -8.26
CA GLY A 128 -0.71 -13.51 -9.66
C GLY A 128 0.77 -13.86 -9.81
N ALA A 129 1.17 -14.35 -10.99
CA ALA A 129 2.53 -14.84 -11.21
C ALA A 129 3.67 -13.84 -10.88
N PRO A 130 3.57 -12.54 -11.20
CA PRO A 130 4.59 -11.56 -10.81
C PRO A 130 4.75 -11.41 -9.29
N MET A 131 3.63 -11.40 -8.55
CA MET A 131 3.65 -11.31 -7.09
C MET A 131 4.21 -12.59 -6.46
N THR A 132 3.85 -13.75 -6.98
CA THR A 132 4.43 -15.02 -6.54
C THR A 132 5.96 -15.04 -6.66
N GLN A 133 6.52 -14.47 -7.74
CA GLN A 133 7.98 -14.33 -7.85
C GLN A 133 8.56 -13.34 -6.84
N LEU A 134 7.87 -12.22 -6.59
CA LEU A 134 8.29 -11.24 -5.59
C LEU A 134 8.34 -11.85 -4.18
N VAL A 135 7.29 -12.58 -3.77
CA VAL A 135 7.24 -13.29 -2.48
C VAL A 135 8.40 -14.30 -2.36
N LYS A 136 8.71 -15.03 -3.44
CA LYS A 136 9.85 -15.97 -3.45
C LYS A 136 11.20 -15.27 -3.29
N ALA A 137 11.35 -14.02 -3.74
CA ALA A 137 12.59 -13.28 -3.58
C ALA A 137 12.87 -12.91 -2.12
N LYS A 138 11.83 -12.76 -1.29
CA LYS A 138 11.83 -12.44 0.16
C LYS A 138 12.47 -11.11 0.56
N THR A 139 13.60 -10.75 -0.05
CA THR A 139 14.35 -9.54 0.27
C THR A 139 14.84 -8.90 -1.02
N LEU A 140 14.74 -7.58 -1.06
CA LEU A 140 15.30 -6.73 -2.10
C LEU A 140 16.07 -5.59 -1.43
N ARG A 141 16.89 -4.91 -2.22
CA ARG A 141 17.54 -3.66 -1.81
C ARG A 141 17.27 -2.61 -2.85
N GLN A 142 17.17 -1.36 -2.41
CA GLN A 142 17.07 -0.21 -3.30
C GLN A 142 18.26 -0.22 -4.23
N CYS A 143 18.00 -0.09 -5.51
CA CYS A 143 19.04 0.00 -6.51
C CYS A 143 19.91 1.21 -6.23
N ARG A 144 21.21 1.03 -6.37
CA ARG A 144 22.12 2.18 -6.43
C ARG A 144 21.85 2.93 -7.74
N ALA A 145 21.87 4.25 -7.70
CA ALA A 145 22.09 5.00 -8.93
C ALA A 145 23.41 4.49 -9.54
N ALA A 146 23.46 4.28 -10.85
CA ALA A 146 24.72 4.02 -11.52
C ALA A 146 25.69 5.15 -11.11
N GLN A 147 26.77 4.77 -10.41
CA GLN A 147 27.84 5.70 -10.06
C GLN A 147 28.63 6.06 -11.31
#